data_AF-A0AAU5TAK5-F1
#
_entry.id   AF-A0AAU5TAK5-F1
#
_cell.length_a   1.000
_cell.length_b   1.000
_cell.length_c   1.000
_cell.angle_alpha   90.00
_cell.angle_beta   90.00
_cell.angle_gamma   90.00
#
_symmetry.space_group_name_H-M   'P 1'
#
loop_
_entity.id
_entity.type
_entity.pdbx_description
1 polymer ?
#
loop_
_entity_poly.entity_id
_entity_poly.type
_entity_poly.pdbx_seq_one_letter_code
_entity_poly.pdbx_strand_id
1 'polypeptide(L)'
;MVTHVPAEAHGDERGALLSFVEAQRGGIRRSVLGLSEEQAASRPSASELSLSGLLKHCAECELNWLRMAQQRPNERQRTEEDWADSFRLVGGETVGEVLAFWDDVAAQTAEFVAGLDSLNETFPLPDAPWFPKDGKVSMRWLLLHLVEEFARHAGHADVVRESLDGKTAFELVALASRPE
;
A
#
# COMPACT_ATOMS: atom_id res chain seq x y z
N MET A 1 -9.98 -13.47 -9.08
CA MET A 1 -11.42 -13.30 -8.80
C MET A 1 -11.64 -11.81 -8.50
N VAL A 2 -12.81 -11.22 -8.69
CA VAL A 2 -13.12 -9.92 -8.05
C VAL A 2 -12.74 -10.06 -6.57
N THR A 3 -11.85 -9.22 -6.05
CA THR A 3 -11.55 -9.21 -4.62
C THR A 3 -12.79 -8.64 -3.94
N HIS A 4 -13.74 -9.52 -3.63
CA HIS A 4 -14.83 -9.17 -2.75
C HIS A 4 -14.20 -8.86 -1.40
N VAL A 5 -14.46 -7.67 -0.86
CA VAL A 5 -14.28 -7.41 0.56
C VAL A 5 -15.30 -8.31 1.26
N PRO A 6 -14.88 -9.42 1.90
CA PRO A 6 -15.85 -10.27 2.58
C PRO A 6 -16.54 -9.43 3.66
N ALA A 7 -17.84 -9.68 3.86
CA ALA A 7 -18.46 -9.21 5.09
C ALA A 7 -17.70 -9.84 6.28
N GLU A 8 -17.39 -9.02 7.25
CA GLU A 8 -16.87 -9.47 8.54
C GLU A 8 -17.93 -10.32 9.29
N ALA A 9 -17.51 -10.93 10.39
CA ALA A 9 -18.50 -11.30 11.40
C ALA A 9 -19.05 -10.00 12.03
N HIS A 10 -20.37 -9.87 12.18
CA HIS A 10 -20.99 -8.67 12.73
C HIS A 10 -20.36 -8.25 14.07
N GLY A 11 -19.76 -7.06 14.10
CA GLY A 11 -19.05 -6.51 15.26
C GLY A 11 -17.53 -6.74 15.27
N ASP A 12 -16.98 -7.44 14.28
CA ASP A 12 -15.54 -7.59 14.07
C ASP A 12 -14.98 -6.41 13.27
N GLU A 13 -14.83 -5.27 13.95
CA GLU A 13 -14.24 -4.06 13.37
C GLU A 13 -12.81 -4.31 12.84
N ARG A 14 -12.02 -5.16 13.52
CA ARG A 14 -10.66 -5.49 13.11
C ARG A 14 -10.66 -6.20 11.76
N GLY A 15 -11.48 -7.24 11.62
CA GLY A 15 -11.65 -7.97 10.37
C GLY A 15 -12.15 -7.09 9.23
N ALA A 16 -13.08 -6.17 9.51
CA ALA A 16 -13.56 -5.20 8.53
C ALA A 16 -12.41 -4.31 8.01
N LEU A 17 -11.67 -3.68 8.91
CA LEU A 17 -10.57 -2.78 8.54
C LEU A 17 -9.48 -3.50 7.74
N LEU A 18 -9.04 -4.68 8.18
CA LEU A 18 -8.05 -5.48 7.46
C LEU A 18 -8.54 -5.88 6.05
N SER A 19 -9.83 -6.22 5.92
CA SER A 19 -10.42 -6.56 4.62
C SER A 19 -10.45 -5.38 3.66
N PHE A 20 -10.75 -4.17 4.15
CA PHE A 20 -10.71 -2.96 3.34
C PHE A 20 -9.28 -2.57 2.95
N VAL A 21 -8.30 -2.67 3.86
CA VAL A 21 -6.88 -2.46 3.54
C VAL A 21 -6.45 -3.40 2.42
N GLU A 22 -6.75 -4.69 2.55
CA GLU A 22 -6.36 -5.70 1.56
C GLU A 22 -7.01 -5.47 0.18
N ALA A 23 -8.27 -5.01 0.15
CA ALA A 23 -8.91 -4.67 -1.12
C ALA A 23 -8.20 -3.51 -1.84
N GLN A 24 -7.72 -2.51 -1.10
CA GLN A 24 -6.95 -1.41 -1.69
C GLN A 24 -5.56 -1.85 -2.15
N ARG A 25 -4.86 -2.69 -1.37
CA ARG A 25 -3.61 -3.33 -1.83
C ARG A 25 -3.83 -4.07 -3.14
N GLY A 26 -4.91 -4.84 -3.23
CA GLY A 26 -5.29 -5.56 -4.44
C GLY A 26 -5.47 -4.65 -5.65
N GLY A 27 -6.00 -3.44 -5.48
CA GLY A 27 -6.12 -2.44 -6.56
C GLY A 27 -4.75 -2.09 -7.15
N ILE A 28 -3.81 -1.73 -6.28
CA ILE A 28 -2.44 -1.37 -6.66
C ILE A 28 -1.71 -2.59 -7.29
N ARG A 29 -1.77 -3.77 -6.65
CA ARG A 29 -1.15 -5.00 -7.19
C ARG A 29 -1.67 -5.36 -8.59
N ARG A 30 -2.99 -5.22 -8.83
CA ARG A 30 -3.57 -5.50 -10.14
C ARG A 30 -3.12 -4.51 -11.22
N SER A 31 -2.84 -3.26 -10.84
CA SER A 31 -2.43 -2.22 -11.78
C SER A 31 -1.15 -2.57 -12.56
N VAL A 32 -0.28 -3.42 -12.01
CA VAL A 32 0.98 -3.84 -12.65
C VAL A 32 0.89 -5.16 -13.42
N LEU A 33 -0.28 -5.83 -13.43
CA LEU A 33 -0.41 -7.13 -14.09
C LEU A 33 -0.15 -7.06 -15.59
N GLY A 34 0.65 -8.02 -16.08
CA GLY A 34 0.97 -8.19 -17.50
C GLY A 34 1.80 -7.06 -18.11
N LEU A 35 2.44 -6.22 -17.29
CA LEU A 35 3.36 -5.18 -17.76
C LEU A 35 4.80 -5.70 -17.79
N SER A 36 5.58 -5.20 -18.75
CA SER A 36 7.04 -5.20 -18.67
C SER A 36 7.54 -4.19 -17.62
N GLU A 37 8.80 -4.33 -17.20
CA GLU A 37 9.44 -3.37 -16.29
C GLU A 37 9.47 -1.97 -16.88
N GLU A 38 9.74 -1.84 -18.19
CA GLU A 38 9.74 -0.54 -18.88
C GLU A 38 8.35 0.11 -18.87
N GLN A 39 7.30 -0.68 -19.11
CA GLN A 39 5.93 -0.18 -19.05
C GLN A 39 5.54 0.24 -17.63
N ALA A 40 5.86 -0.58 -16.62
CA ALA A 40 5.55 -0.28 -15.22
C ALA A 40 6.29 0.98 -14.72
N ALA A 41 7.50 1.25 -15.22
CA ALA A 41 8.31 2.42 -14.90
C ALA A 41 7.96 3.68 -15.71
N SER A 42 7.18 3.56 -16.79
CA SER A 42 6.81 4.69 -17.64
C SER A 42 5.85 5.67 -16.94
N ARG A 43 5.81 6.91 -17.44
CA ARG A 43 4.97 8.01 -16.94
C ARG A 43 4.04 8.51 -18.07
N PRO A 44 3.01 7.73 -18.44
CA PRO A 44 2.20 8.00 -19.63
C PRO A 44 1.18 9.13 -19.44
N SER A 45 0.99 9.61 -18.21
CA SER A 45 0.07 10.72 -17.89
C SER A 45 0.81 12.05 -17.77
N ALA A 46 0.07 13.15 -17.56
CA ALA A 46 0.68 14.45 -17.27
C ALA A 46 1.43 14.51 -15.92
N SER A 47 1.24 13.51 -15.04
CA SER A 47 1.90 13.39 -13.75
C SER A 47 3.22 12.62 -13.86
N GLU A 48 4.16 12.89 -12.94
CA GLU A 48 5.43 12.15 -12.82
C GLU A 48 5.29 10.75 -12.20
N LEU A 49 4.06 10.30 -11.92
CA LEU A 49 3.79 8.99 -11.35
C LEU A 49 3.98 7.86 -12.37
N SER A 50 4.59 6.77 -11.92
CA SER A 50 4.63 5.47 -12.60
C SER A 50 3.97 4.40 -11.75
N LEU A 51 3.56 3.28 -12.36
CA LEU A 51 2.90 2.19 -11.63
C LEU A 51 3.86 1.47 -10.68
N SER A 52 5.11 1.25 -11.11
CA SER A 52 6.15 0.67 -10.25
C SER A 52 6.53 1.60 -9.09
N GLY A 53 6.52 2.92 -9.34
CA GLY A 53 6.73 3.93 -8.30
C GLY A 53 5.61 3.95 -7.26
N LEU A 54 4.36 3.93 -7.70
CA LEU A 54 3.19 3.86 -6.81
C LEU A 54 3.18 2.58 -5.97
N LEU A 55 3.51 1.43 -6.59
CA LEU A 55 3.65 0.16 -5.90
C LEU A 55 4.69 0.24 -4.78
N LYS A 56 5.90 0.74 -5.09
CA LYS A 56 6.98 0.88 -4.11
C LYS A 56 6.60 1.83 -2.97
N HIS A 57 6.03 2.99 -3.30
CA HIS A 57 5.60 3.97 -2.29
C HIS A 57 4.62 3.34 -1.31
N CYS A 58 3.60 2.63 -1.79
CA CYS A 58 2.62 2.00 -0.91
C CYS A 58 3.25 0.92 -0.02
N ALA A 59 4.19 0.13 -0.55
CA ALA A 59 4.90 -0.90 0.21
C ALA A 59 5.80 -0.30 1.31
N GLU A 60 6.59 0.74 0.98
CA GLU A 60 7.45 1.43 1.95
C GLU A 60 6.61 2.23 2.97
N CYS A 61 5.49 2.82 2.56
CA CYS A 61 4.56 3.53 3.44
C CYS A 61 3.96 2.59 4.49
N GLU A 62 3.52 1.40 4.08
CA GLU A 62 3.00 0.41 5.01
C GLU A 62 4.05 -0.05 6.03
N LEU A 63 5.26 -0.37 5.54
CA LEU A 63 6.37 -0.78 6.40
C LEU A 63 6.66 0.32 7.44
N ASN A 64 6.74 1.57 6.99
CA ASN A 64 7.01 2.71 7.86
C ASN A 64 5.98 2.81 8.98
N TRP A 65 4.69 2.74 8.64
CA TRP A 65 3.61 2.79 9.62
C TRP A 65 3.58 1.58 10.56
N LEU A 66 3.82 0.38 10.04
CA LEU A 66 3.93 -0.83 10.86
C LEU A 66 5.07 -0.71 11.88
N ARG A 67 6.25 -0.25 11.45
CA ARG A 67 7.42 -0.10 12.31
C ARG A 67 7.22 0.98 13.38
N MET A 68 6.57 2.10 13.03
CA MET A 68 6.15 3.12 14.01
C MET A 68 5.19 2.54 15.06
N ALA A 69 4.18 1.77 14.62
CA ALA A 69 3.22 1.15 15.53
C ALA A 69 3.86 0.10 16.45
N GLN A 70 4.81 -0.66 15.93
CA GLN A 70 5.64 -1.61 16.68
C GLN A 70 6.69 -0.93 17.57
N GLN A 71 6.90 0.38 17.43
CA GLN A 71 7.98 1.14 18.06
C GLN A 71 9.37 0.53 17.79
N ARG A 72 9.61 0.15 16.54
CA ARG A 72 10.87 -0.44 16.07
C ARG A 72 11.49 0.40 14.95
N PRO A 73 12.82 0.35 14.76
CA PRO A 73 13.46 0.98 13.62
C PRO A 73 12.91 0.43 12.30
N ASN A 74 12.75 1.31 11.30
CA ASN A 74 12.43 0.94 9.94
C ASN A 74 13.72 0.63 9.17
N GLU A 75 13.85 -0.60 8.70
CA GLU A 75 15.01 -1.12 7.97
C GLU A 75 15.20 -0.50 6.58
N ARG A 76 14.18 0.18 6.04
CA ARG A 76 14.20 0.89 4.74
C ARG A 76 13.88 2.37 4.91
N GLN A 77 14.15 2.93 6.08
CA GLN A 77 13.86 4.34 6.38
C GLN A 77 14.53 5.25 5.34
N ARG A 78 13.71 6.10 4.69
CA ARG A 78 14.16 7.17 3.80
C ARG A 78 14.51 8.43 4.60
N THR A 79 15.48 9.19 4.11
CA THR A 79 15.81 10.55 4.55
C THR A 79 15.09 11.57 3.66
N GLU A 80 15.22 12.86 3.99
CA GLU A 80 14.70 13.93 3.14
C GLU A 80 15.37 13.93 1.75
N GLU A 81 16.65 13.58 1.67
CA GLU A 81 17.40 13.59 0.40
C GLU A 81 16.97 12.47 -0.56
N ASP A 82 16.58 11.31 -0.04
CA ASP A 82 16.22 10.15 -0.85
C ASP A 82 14.71 9.81 -0.82
N TRP A 83 13.89 10.66 -0.20
CA TRP A 83 12.43 10.45 -0.11
C TRP A 83 11.78 10.26 -1.48
N ALA A 84 12.20 11.03 -2.48
CA ALA A 84 11.67 10.91 -3.85
C ALA A 84 11.92 9.52 -4.47
N ASP A 85 12.87 8.75 -3.93
CA ASP A 85 13.16 7.39 -4.38
C ASP A 85 12.11 6.37 -3.91
N SER A 86 11.21 6.72 -3.00
CA SER A 86 10.04 5.87 -2.68
C SER A 86 9.06 5.78 -3.86
N PHE A 87 9.08 6.76 -4.78
CA PHE A 87 8.23 6.81 -5.97
C PHE A 87 8.91 6.30 -7.25
N ARG A 88 10.04 5.57 -7.15
CA ARG A 88 10.70 4.94 -8.30
C ARG A 88 11.53 3.73 -7.88
N LEU A 89 11.65 2.73 -8.76
CA LEU A 89 12.60 1.64 -8.54
C LEU A 89 14.04 2.17 -8.64
N VAL A 90 14.90 1.72 -7.72
CA VAL A 90 16.32 2.11 -7.67
C VAL A 90 17.21 0.87 -7.53
N GLY A 91 18.49 0.99 -7.89
CA GLY A 91 19.47 -0.08 -7.63
C GLY A 91 19.19 -1.42 -8.33
N GLY A 92 18.37 -1.45 -9.39
CA GLY A 92 17.99 -2.67 -10.09
C GLY A 92 16.80 -3.41 -9.48
N GLU A 93 16.09 -2.81 -8.52
CA GLU A 93 14.80 -3.30 -8.04
C GLU A 93 13.84 -3.61 -9.21
N THR A 94 13.08 -4.69 -9.07
CA THR A 94 12.06 -5.13 -10.03
C THR A 94 10.65 -5.04 -9.42
N VAL A 95 9.62 -4.99 -10.27
CA VAL A 95 8.22 -5.03 -9.81
C VAL A 95 7.95 -6.30 -8.99
N GLY A 96 8.49 -7.45 -9.44
CA GLY A 96 8.32 -8.73 -8.74
C GLY A 96 8.90 -8.74 -7.33
N GLU A 97 10.09 -8.15 -7.14
CA GLU A 97 10.72 -8.06 -5.81
C GLU A 97 9.93 -7.12 -4.87
N VAL A 98 9.43 -6.00 -5.38
CA VAL A 98 8.61 -5.07 -4.58
C VAL A 98 7.26 -5.70 -4.21
N LEU A 99 6.63 -6.47 -5.11
CA LEU A 99 5.42 -7.23 -4.79
C LEU A 99 5.69 -8.25 -3.67
N ALA A 100 6.75 -9.05 -3.80
CA ALA A 100 7.11 -10.04 -2.78
C ALA A 100 7.44 -9.38 -1.43
N PHE A 101 8.16 -8.26 -1.45
CA PHE A 101 8.41 -7.45 -0.26
C PHE A 101 7.11 -6.94 0.36
N TRP A 102 6.18 -6.40 -0.44
CA TRP A 102 4.93 -5.87 0.10
C TRP A 102 4.01 -6.97 0.64
N ASP A 103 4.03 -8.16 0.03
CA ASP A 103 3.29 -9.32 0.54
C ASP A 103 3.78 -9.75 1.93
N ASP A 104 5.10 -9.73 2.15
CA ASP A 104 5.69 -9.97 3.48
C ASP A 104 5.30 -8.89 4.50
N VAL A 105 5.37 -7.60 4.11
CA VAL A 105 4.93 -6.49 4.98
C VAL A 105 3.44 -6.61 5.31
N ALA A 106 2.60 -6.93 4.33
CA ALA A 106 1.17 -7.10 4.51
C ALA A 106 0.84 -8.24 5.48
N ALA A 107 1.58 -9.36 5.41
CA ALA A 107 1.46 -10.47 6.34
C ALA A 107 1.87 -10.07 7.77
N GLN A 108 3.00 -9.36 7.92
CA GLN A 108 3.42 -8.83 9.22
C GLN A 108 2.42 -7.84 9.81
N THR A 109 1.83 -6.97 8.99
CA THR A 109 0.76 -6.04 9.42
C THR A 109 -0.45 -6.82 9.92
N ALA A 110 -0.90 -7.84 9.19
CA ALA A 110 -2.04 -8.65 9.59
C ALA A 110 -1.77 -9.42 10.91
N GLU A 111 -0.59 -10.03 11.04
CA GLU A 111 -0.16 -10.72 12.27
C GLU A 111 -0.12 -9.76 13.46
N PHE A 112 0.52 -8.60 13.29
CA PHE A 112 0.62 -7.58 14.33
C PHE A 112 -0.76 -7.13 14.81
N VAL A 113 -1.66 -6.81 13.87
CA VAL A 113 -3.02 -6.33 14.17
C VAL A 113 -3.88 -7.41 14.83
N ALA A 114 -3.72 -8.67 14.42
CA ALA A 114 -4.39 -9.81 15.04
C ALA A 114 -3.94 -10.04 16.49
N GLY A 115 -2.68 -9.73 16.81
CA GLY A 115 -2.11 -9.85 18.15
C GLY A 115 -2.42 -8.70 19.11
N LEU A 116 -3.07 -7.61 18.65
CA LEU A 116 -3.43 -6.48 19.50
C LEU A 116 -4.56 -6.83 20.48
N ASP A 117 -4.45 -6.42 21.73
CA ASP A 117 -5.55 -6.54 22.71
C ASP A 117 -6.70 -5.58 22.37
N SER A 118 -6.37 -4.37 21.91
CA SER A 118 -7.37 -3.36 21.54
C SER A 118 -6.92 -2.44 20.40
N LEU A 119 -7.84 -2.12 19.48
CA LEU A 119 -7.62 -1.08 18.47
C LEU A 119 -7.54 0.35 19.07
N ASN A 120 -7.84 0.51 20.36
CA ASN A 120 -7.68 1.77 21.10
C ASN A 120 -6.26 2.00 21.61
N GLU A 121 -5.39 0.99 21.57
CA GLU A 121 -3.97 1.19 21.89
C GLU A 121 -3.36 2.25 20.98
N THR A 122 -2.40 3.00 21.51
CA THR A 122 -1.80 4.16 20.84
C THR A 122 -0.30 4.06 20.75
N PHE A 123 0.27 4.71 19.74
CA PHE A 123 1.71 4.89 19.58
C PHE A 123 2.04 6.35 19.25
N PRO A 124 3.24 6.82 19.60
CA PRO A 124 3.66 8.19 19.30
C PRO A 124 3.96 8.37 17.82
N LEU A 125 3.64 9.55 17.31
CA LEU A 125 4.13 10.05 16.02
C LEU A 125 5.51 10.69 16.21
N PRO A 126 6.39 10.61 15.20
CA PRO A 126 7.69 11.29 15.25
C PRO A 126 7.52 12.81 15.21
N ASP A 127 8.56 13.53 15.64
CA ASP A 127 8.63 14.97 15.48
C ASP A 127 8.84 15.31 14.00
N ALA A 128 7.78 15.74 13.32
CA ALA A 128 7.80 16.12 11.92
C ALA A 128 6.86 17.31 11.67
N PRO A 129 7.17 18.22 10.73
CA PRO A 129 6.40 19.46 10.52
C PRO A 129 4.91 19.25 10.18
N TRP A 130 4.55 18.08 9.64
CA TRP A 130 3.18 17.72 9.27
C TRP A 130 2.42 16.97 10.38
N PHE A 131 3.08 16.60 11.47
CA PHE A 131 2.43 16.00 12.63
C PHE A 131 2.26 17.01 13.77
N PRO A 132 1.18 16.89 14.57
CA PRO A 132 1.07 17.65 15.81
C PRO A 132 2.24 17.32 16.74
N LYS A 133 2.73 18.33 17.45
CA LYS A 133 3.74 18.14 18.51
C LYS A 133 3.23 17.13 19.55
N ASP A 134 4.08 16.16 19.91
CA ASP A 134 3.76 15.08 20.85
C ASP A 134 2.53 14.24 20.43
N GLY A 135 2.24 14.20 19.12
CA GLY A 135 1.08 13.51 18.56
C GLY A 135 1.07 12.02 18.87
N LYS A 136 -0.12 11.48 19.12
CA LYS A 136 -0.36 10.04 19.26
C LYS A 136 -1.59 9.65 18.45
N VAL A 137 -1.54 8.48 17.85
CA VAL A 137 -2.65 7.91 17.09
C VAL A 137 -2.95 6.50 17.58
N SER A 138 -4.19 6.07 17.42
CA SER A 138 -4.61 4.71 17.80
C SER A 138 -4.35 3.71 16.66
N MET A 139 -4.33 2.42 16.99
CA MET A 139 -4.25 1.36 15.98
C MET A 139 -5.44 1.40 14.99
N ARG A 140 -6.62 1.82 15.47
CA ARG A 140 -7.76 2.12 14.58
C ARG A 140 -7.45 3.24 13.59
N TRP A 141 -6.88 4.33 14.08
CA TRP A 141 -6.52 5.48 13.22
C TRP A 141 -5.51 5.05 12.16
N LEU A 142 -4.50 4.26 12.54
CA LEU A 142 -3.52 3.69 11.63
C LEU A 142 -4.19 2.88 10.51
N LEU A 143 -5.07 1.94 10.84
CA LEU A 143 -5.74 1.10 9.85
C LEU A 143 -6.61 1.93 8.90
N LEU A 144 -7.33 2.93 9.42
CA LEU A 144 -8.10 3.86 8.59
C LEU A 144 -7.19 4.66 7.64
N HIS A 145 -6.03 5.10 8.12
CA HIS A 145 -5.06 5.81 7.29
C HIS A 145 -4.48 4.91 6.19
N LEU A 146 -4.20 3.62 6.46
CA LEU A 146 -3.79 2.69 5.41
C LEU A 146 -4.88 2.48 4.35
N VAL A 147 -6.16 2.41 4.75
CA VAL A 147 -7.27 2.37 3.78
C VAL A 147 -7.28 3.62 2.92
N GLU A 148 -7.16 4.80 3.53
CA GLU A 148 -7.17 6.10 2.83
C GLU A 148 -5.99 6.24 1.86
N GLU A 149 -4.78 5.98 2.32
CA GLU A 149 -3.54 6.09 1.55
C GLU A 149 -3.59 5.17 0.33
N PHE A 150 -3.94 3.89 0.52
CA PHE A 150 -3.98 2.93 -0.57
C PHE A 150 -5.15 3.18 -1.51
N ALA A 151 -6.32 3.62 -1.03
CA ALA A 151 -7.44 3.97 -1.91
C ALA A 151 -7.07 5.15 -2.82
N ARG A 152 -6.38 6.17 -2.28
CA ARG A 152 -5.90 7.31 -3.06
C ARG A 152 -4.93 6.88 -4.14
N HIS A 153 -3.93 6.05 -3.79
CA HIS A 153 -2.93 5.60 -4.75
C HIS A 153 -3.44 4.54 -5.73
N ALA A 154 -4.44 3.73 -5.35
CA ALA A 154 -5.15 2.85 -6.29
C ALA A 154 -5.87 3.67 -7.38
N GLY A 155 -6.55 4.76 -7.00
CA GLY A 155 -7.17 5.67 -7.98
C GLY A 155 -6.15 6.34 -8.91
N HIS A 156 -4.98 6.73 -8.40
CA HIS A 156 -3.89 7.20 -9.26
C HIS A 156 -3.38 6.11 -10.19
N ALA A 157 -3.23 4.88 -9.70
CA ALA A 157 -2.77 3.75 -10.50
C ALA A 157 -3.75 3.40 -11.63
N ASP A 158 -5.06 3.50 -11.39
CA ASP A 158 -6.07 3.30 -12.42
C ASP A 158 -5.90 4.30 -13.58
N VAL A 159 -5.77 5.61 -13.28
CA VAL A 159 -5.56 6.64 -14.30
C VAL A 159 -4.25 6.43 -15.08
N VAL A 160 -3.16 6.09 -14.38
CA VAL A 160 -1.88 5.82 -15.03
C VAL A 160 -1.97 4.59 -15.93
N ARG A 161 -2.67 3.53 -15.47
CA ARG A 161 -2.83 2.30 -16.25
C ARG A 161 -3.70 2.51 -17.47
N GLU A 162 -4.80 3.22 -17.35
CA GLU A 162 -5.65 3.59 -18.48
C GLU A 162 -4.89 4.45 -19.51
N SER A 163 -4.04 5.37 -19.04
CA SER A 163 -3.18 6.18 -19.91
C SER A 163 -2.11 5.36 -20.64
N LEU A 164 -1.66 4.25 -20.04
CA LEU A 164 -0.61 3.39 -20.57
C LEU A 164 -1.09 2.50 -21.72
N ASP A 165 -2.18 1.76 -21.49
CA ASP A 165 -2.65 0.71 -22.41
C ASP A 165 -4.18 0.63 -22.53
N GLY A 166 -4.91 1.59 -21.95
CA GLY A 166 -6.37 1.66 -21.99
C GLY A 166 -7.10 0.66 -21.08
N LYS A 167 -6.38 -0.18 -20.31
CA LYS A 167 -7.03 -1.15 -19.43
C LYS A 167 -7.59 -0.50 -18.19
N THR A 168 -8.85 -0.82 -17.91
CA THR A 168 -9.57 -0.39 -16.70
C THR A 168 -9.37 -1.38 -15.55
N ALA A 169 -9.65 -0.92 -14.32
CA ALA A 169 -9.59 -1.78 -13.13
C ALA A 169 -10.43 -3.07 -13.25
N PHE A 170 -11.60 -3.01 -13.89
CA PHE A 170 -12.48 -4.18 -14.07
C PHE A 170 -11.86 -5.25 -14.98
N GLU A 171 -11.17 -4.83 -16.04
CA GLU A 171 -10.47 -5.75 -16.93
C GLU A 171 -9.29 -6.44 -16.24
N LEU A 172 -8.56 -5.71 -15.39
CA LEU A 172 -7.45 -6.25 -14.61
C LEU A 172 -7.93 -7.23 -13.54
N VAL A 173 -9.09 -6.96 -12.93
CA VAL A 173 -9.76 -7.92 -12.06
C VAL A 173 -10.11 -9.20 -12.82
N ALA A 174 -10.67 -9.10 -14.03
CA ALA A 174 -10.95 -10.26 -14.85
C ALA A 174 -9.68 -11.03 -15.23
N LEU A 175 -8.58 -10.33 -15.54
CA LEU A 175 -7.29 -10.93 -15.87
C LEU A 175 -6.72 -11.73 -14.68
N ALA A 176 -6.75 -11.16 -13.47
CA ALA A 176 -6.33 -11.81 -12.23
C ALA A 176 -7.23 -13.00 -11.82
N SER A 177 -8.35 -13.20 -12.49
CA SER A 177 -9.33 -14.25 -12.19
C SER A 177 -9.22 -15.47 -13.08
N ARG A 178 -8.36 -15.43 -14.11
CA ARG A 178 -8.21 -16.55 -15.04
C ARG A 178 -7.36 -17.64 -14.39
N PRO A 179 -7.81 -18.90 -14.39
CA PRO A 179 -6.92 -20.02 -14.04
C PRO A 179 -5.79 -20.10 -15.08
N GLU A 180 -4.59 -20.47 -14.61
CA GLU A 180 -3.45 -20.82 -15.48
C GLU A 180 -3.77 -22.03 -16.38
#